data_AF-A0A968NBU3-F1
#
_entry.id   AF-A0A968NBU3-F1
#
_cell.length_a   1.000
_cell.length_b   1.000
_cell.length_c   1.000
_cell.angle_alpha   90.00
_cell.angle_beta   90.00
_cell.angle_gamma   90.00
#
_symmetry.space_group_name_H-M   'P 1'
#
loop_
_entity.id
_entity.type
_entity.pdbx_description
1 polymer ?
#
loop_
_entity_poly.entity_id
_entity_poly.type
_entity_poly.pdbx_seq_one_letter_code
_entity_poly.pdbx_strand_id
1 'polypeptide(L)'
;TWFTVLRGAATPDMLEPADFADRTLIRSHWDTVEQQMREYLAALRDEMLFDKPFTEGEDKDLFFEDEDKDLFLWQVLLQVINHGTDHRAQLLRLLHDLGIETGPQDFIFYVYDNG
;
A
#
# COMPACT_ATOMS: atom_id res chain seq x y z
N THR A 1 2.76 4.45 -6.43
CA THR A 1 2.22 3.83 -5.20
C THR A 1 2.94 4.43 -4.00
N TRP A 2 2.47 4.22 -2.76
CA TRP A 2 3.17 4.70 -1.55
C TRP A 2 4.67 4.36 -1.54
N PHE A 3 5.03 3.13 -1.91
CA PHE A 3 6.43 2.68 -2.00
C PHE A 3 7.21 3.29 -3.17
N THR A 4 6.57 3.92 -4.16
CA THR A 4 7.27 4.75 -5.16
C THR A 4 7.86 5.98 -4.48
N VAL A 5 7.04 6.71 -3.72
CA VAL A 5 7.48 7.95 -3.05
C VAL A 5 8.44 7.66 -1.92
N LEU A 6 8.21 6.60 -1.12
CA LEU A 6 9.14 6.19 -0.07
C LEU A 6 10.56 5.85 -0.58
N ARG A 7 10.72 5.55 -1.88
CA ARG A 7 12.01 5.32 -2.52
C ARG A 7 12.63 6.59 -3.12
N GLY A 8 12.03 7.76 -2.88
CA GLY A 8 12.47 9.05 -3.43
C GLY A 8 12.18 9.22 -4.92
N ALA A 9 11.28 8.42 -5.49
CA ALA A 9 10.81 8.60 -6.86
C ALA A 9 9.56 9.49 -6.87
N ALA A 10 9.37 10.23 -7.97
CA ALA A 10 8.20 11.09 -8.14
C ALA A 10 6.90 10.30 -8.00
N THR A 11 5.88 10.96 -7.47
CA THR A 11 4.52 10.43 -7.41
C THR A 11 4.08 10.04 -8.82
N PRO A 12 3.70 8.78 -9.06
CA PRO A 12 3.28 8.37 -10.38
C PRO A 12 1.91 8.98 -10.70
N ASP A 13 1.68 9.24 -11.99
CA ASP A 13 0.37 9.61 -12.49
C ASP A 13 -0.68 8.57 -12.10
N MET A 14 -1.94 9.02 -12.03
CA MET A 14 -3.07 8.14 -11.77
C MET A 14 -3.15 7.06 -12.86
N LEU A 15 -3.27 5.81 -12.44
CA LEU A 15 -3.40 4.67 -13.35
C LEU A 15 -4.75 4.72 -14.05
N GLU A 16 -4.74 4.65 -15.38
CA GLU A 16 -5.96 4.60 -16.19
C GLU A 16 -6.47 3.16 -16.29
N PRO A 17 -7.74 2.87 -15.95
CA PRO A 17 -8.28 1.51 -16.07
C PRO A 17 -8.18 0.92 -17.47
N ALA A 18 -8.15 1.77 -18.51
CA ALA A 18 -7.99 1.37 -19.90
C ALA A 18 -6.64 0.67 -20.19
N ASP A 19 -5.61 0.93 -19.39
CA ASP A 19 -4.29 0.30 -19.52
C ASP A 19 -4.27 -1.16 -18.99
N PHE A 20 -5.34 -1.57 -18.30
CA PHE A 20 -5.46 -2.86 -17.63
C PHE A 20 -6.64 -3.67 -18.16
N ALA A 21 -6.62 -3.93 -19.46
CA ALA A 21 -7.73 -4.57 -20.18
C ALA A 21 -8.03 -6.02 -19.73
N ASP A 22 -7.09 -6.70 -19.08
CA ASP A 22 -7.28 -8.07 -18.62
C ASP A 22 -6.52 -8.41 -17.32
N ARG A 23 -6.81 -9.59 -16.78
CA ARG A 23 -6.20 -10.12 -15.56
C ARG A 23 -4.69 -10.32 -15.67
N THR A 24 -4.17 -10.65 -16.85
CA THR A 24 -2.73 -10.89 -17.07
C THR A 24 -1.96 -9.59 -16.93
N LEU A 25 -2.46 -8.51 -17.54
CA LEU A 25 -1.86 -7.17 -17.41
C LEU A 25 -1.92 -6.68 -15.96
N ILE A 26 -3.05 -6.88 -15.27
CA ILE A 26 -3.18 -6.54 -13.84
C ILE A 26 -2.16 -7.32 -13.01
N ARG A 27 -2.03 -8.63 -13.21
CA ARG A 27 -1.08 -9.46 -12.44
C ARG A 27 0.36 -9.05 -12.70
N SER A 28 0.75 -8.82 -13.96
CA SER A 28 2.12 -8.42 -14.31
C SER A 28 2.49 -7.06 -13.71
N HIS A 29 1.55 -6.10 -13.68
CA HIS A 29 1.78 -4.82 -13.02
C HIS A 29 1.90 -5.00 -11.51
N TRP A 30 1.01 -5.80 -10.91
CA TRP A 30 1.04 -6.08 -9.48
C TRP A 30 2.33 -6.82 -9.06
N ASP A 31 2.87 -7.73 -9.86
CA ASP A 31 4.19 -8.36 -9.63
C ASP A 31 5.31 -7.31 -9.50
N THR A 32 5.26 -6.29 -10.36
CA THR A 32 6.23 -5.19 -10.32
C THR A 32 6.07 -4.37 -9.04
N VAL A 33 4.83 -3.98 -8.70
CA VAL A 33 4.54 -3.23 -7.46
C VAL A 33 4.96 -4.01 -6.22
N GLU A 34 4.66 -5.31 -6.18
CA GLU A 34 4.99 -6.19 -5.07
C GLU A 34 6.51 -6.34 -4.90
N GLN A 35 7.24 -6.59 -5.99
CA GLN A 35 8.70 -6.70 -5.97
C GLN A 35 9.34 -5.42 -5.41
N GLN A 36 8.90 -4.27 -5.90
CA GLN A 36 9.37 -2.96 -5.48
C GLN A 36 9.12 -2.68 -3.99
N MET A 37 7.94 -3.07 -3.48
CA MET A 37 7.62 -2.99 -2.06
C MET A 37 8.54 -3.89 -1.24
N ARG A 38 8.74 -5.15 -1.67
CA ARG A 38 9.58 -6.13 -0.96
C ARG A 38 11.04 -5.70 -0.89
N GLU A 39 11.58 -5.12 -1.97
CA GLU A 39 12.94 -4.58 -2.01
C GLU A 39 13.14 -3.47 -0.98
N TYR A 40 12.17 -2.54 -0.87
CA TYR A 40 12.23 -1.48 0.13
C TYR A 40 12.20 -2.05 1.56
N LEU A 41 11.25 -2.95 1.84
CA LEU A 41 11.09 -3.56 3.16
C LEU A 41 12.31 -4.38 3.57
N ALA A 42 12.98 -5.05 2.63
CA ALA A 42 14.20 -5.81 2.90
C ALA A 42 15.40 -4.94 3.32
N ALA A 43 15.41 -3.65 2.94
CA ALA A 43 16.45 -2.70 3.31
C ALA A 43 16.12 -1.87 4.57
N LEU A 44 14.90 -2.00 5.09
CA LEU A 44 14.39 -1.23 6.22
C LEU A 44 15.09 -1.66 7.52
N ARG A 45 15.44 -0.69 8.36
CA ARG A 45 16.01 -0.91 9.70
C ARG A 45 15.15 -0.23 10.76
N ASP A 46 15.17 -0.73 11.99
CA ASP A 46 14.32 -0.25 13.08
C ASP A 46 14.49 1.26 13.34
N GLU A 47 15.71 1.79 13.24
CA GLU A 47 15.96 3.21 13.47
C GLU A 47 15.28 4.09 12.43
N MET A 48 15.13 3.60 11.19
CA MET A 48 14.50 4.35 10.10
C MET A 48 13.00 4.55 10.33
N LEU A 49 12.37 3.76 11.19
CA LEU A 49 10.95 3.89 11.50
C LEU A 49 10.61 5.27 12.08
N PHE A 50 11.58 5.92 12.72
CA PHE A 50 11.47 7.25 13.31
C PHE A 50 12.00 8.37 12.39
N ASP A 51 12.43 8.04 11.17
CA ASP A 51 12.74 9.04 10.15
C ASP A 51 11.45 9.65 9.58
N LYS A 52 11.57 10.86 9.06
CA LYS A 52 10.52 11.55 8.30
C LYS A 52 10.81 11.34 6.82
N PRO A 53 10.02 10.48 6.13
CA PRO A 53 10.39 10.01 4.79
C PRO A 53 10.08 11.02 3.67
N PHE A 54 9.37 12.10 3.98
CA PHE A 54 9.01 13.15 3.04
C PHE A 54 9.76 14.43 3.39
N THR A 55 10.34 15.10 2.39
CA THR A 55 10.84 16.47 2.58
C THR A 55 9.67 17.46 2.63
N GLU A 56 9.92 18.67 3.14
CA GLU A 56 8.88 19.67 3.39
C GLU A 56 8.01 19.90 2.13
N GLY A 57 6.75 19.49 2.22
CA GLY A 57 5.76 19.63 1.16
C GLY A 57 5.67 18.51 0.11
N GLU A 58 6.51 17.47 0.16
CA GLU A 58 6.38 16.29 -0.73
C GLU A 58 5.16 15.41 -0.38
N ASP A 59 4.67 15.52 0.85
CA ASP A 59 3.53 14.77 1.34
C ASP A 59 2.18 15.38 0.92
N LYS A 60 2.16 16.66 0.52
CA LYS A 60 0.93 17.37 0.10
C LYS A 60 0.22 16.69 -1.06
N ASP A 61 0.99 16.21 -2.04
CA ASP A 61 0.47 15.49 -3.20
C ASP A 61 -0.07 14.08 -2.83
N LEU A 62 0.37 13.52 -1.70
CA LEU A 62 -0.11 12.23 -1.20
C LEU A 62 -1.39 12.35 -0.38
N PHE A 63 -1.56 13.46 0.34
CA PHE A 63 -2.66 13.65 1.28
C PHE A 63 -3.76 14.58 0.78
N PHE A 64 -3.60 15.20 -0.40
CA PHE A 64 -4.55 16.19 -0.94
C PHE A 64 -4.84 17.33 0.04
N GLU A 65 -3.85 17.69 0.86
CA GLU A 65 -3.95 18.75 1.88
C GLU A 65 -2.71 19.66 1.80
N ASP A 66 -2.91 20.96 2.05
CA ASP A 66 -1.87 22.00 1.88
C ASP A 66 -0.86 22.08 3.05
N GLU A 67 -1.08 21.30 4.11
CA GLU A 67 -0.24 21.26 5.32
C GLU A 67 0.69 20.04 5.31
N ASP A 68 1.97 20.28 5.59
CA ASP A 68 2.93 19.22 5.89
C ASP A 68 2.49 18.49 7.18
N LYS A 69 2.38 17.17 7.10
CA LYS A 69 1.86 16.30 8.16
C LYS A 69 2.95 15.74 9.06
N ASP A 70 4.22 16.02 8.77
CA ASP A 70 5.37 15.71 9.62
C ASP A 70 5.41 14.24 10.10
N LEU A 71 5.05 13.31 9.19
CA LEU A 71 4.80 11.91 9.52
C LEU A 71 6.09 11.12 9.73
N PHE A 72 6.10 10.25 10.73
CA PHE A 72 7.12 9.22 10.88
C PHE A 72 6.89 8.07 9.90
N LEU A 73 7.96 7.43 9.44
CA LEU A 73 7.88 6.32 8.49
C LEU A 73 6.97 5.19 8.99
N TRP A 74 7.00 4.83 10.28
CA TRP A 74 6.11 3.80 10.81
C TRP A 74 4.62 4.16 10.67
N GLN A 75 4.26 5.44 10.74
CA GLN A 75 2.88 5.90 10.57
C GLN A 75 2.43 5.72 9.14
N VAL A 76 3.31 6.05 8.18
CA VAL A 76 3.05 5.84 6.74
C VAL A 76 2.88 4.36 6.44
N LEU A 77 3.76 3.49 6.96
CA LEU A 77 3.66 2.04 6.76
C LEU A 77 2.36 1.47 7.36
N LEU A 78 1.97 1.93 8.55
CA LEU A 78 0.71 1.54 9.18
C LEU A 78 -0.51 2.00 8.36
N GLN A 79 -0.48 3.21 7.82
CA GLN A 79 -1.51 3.71 6.92
C GLN A 79 -1.66 2.83 5.67
N VAL A 80 -0.55 2.39 5.07
CA VAL A 80 -0.61 1.48 3.90
C VAL A 80 -1.30 0.16 4.24
N ILE A 81 -1.02 -0.42 5.41
CA ILE A 81 -1.67 -1.65 5.88
C ILE A 81 -3.18 -1.43 6.06
N ASN A 82 -3.57 -0.34 6.73
CA ASN A 82 -4.98 -0.03 6.97
C ASN A 82 -5.74 0.22 5.66
N HIS A 83 -5.18 1.02 4.76
CA HIS A 83 -5.77 1.31 3.45
C HIS A 83 -5.91 0.04 2.59
N GLY A 84 -4.89 -0.83 2.61
CA GLY A 84 -4.97 -2.13 1.93
C GLY A 84 -6.04 -3.07 2.52
N THR A 85 -6.28 -2.98 3.83
CA THR A 85 -7.33 -3.76 4.50
C THR A 85 -8.73 -3.27 4.12
N ASP A 86 -8.96 -1.95 4.08
CA ASP A 86 -10.22 -1.35 3.63
C ASP A 86 -10.60 -1.79 2.21
N HIS A 87 -9.69 -1.65 1.24
CA HIS A 87 -9.95 -2.09 -0.13
C HIS A 87 -10.18 -3.60 -0.25
N ARG A 88 -9.49 -4.41 0.57
CA ARG A 88 -9.73 -5.86 0.60
C ARG A 88 -11.13 -6.17 1.09
N ALA A 89 -11.62 -5.47 2.11
CA ALA A 89 -12.99 -5.63 2.61
C ALA A 89 -14.03 -5.28 1.53
N GLN A 90 -13.81 -4.19 0.78
CA GLN A 90 -14.67 -3.81 -0.36
C GLN A 90 -14.68 -4.91 -1.43
N LEU A 91 -13.52 -5.47 -1.79
CA LEU A 91 -13.43 -6.55 -2.77
C LEU A 91 -14.10 -7.84 -2.30
N LEU A 92 -13.91 -8.24 -1.04
CA LEU A 92 -14.59 -9.41 -0.49
C LEU A 92 -16.11 -9.24 -0.52
N ARG A 93 -16.63 -8.05 -0.21
CA ARG A 93 -18.07 -7.78 -0.31
C ARG A 93 -18.58 -8.03 -1.73
N LEU A 94 -17.90 -7.52 -2.75
CA LEU A 94 -18.24 -7.71 -4.16
C LEU A 94 -18.18 -9.19 -4.57
N LEU A 95 -17.12 -9.91 -4.17
CA LEU A 95 -16.98 -11.34 -4.46
C LEU A 95 -18.12 -12.15 -3.82
N HIS A 96 -18.50 -11.82 -2.59
CA HIS A 96 -19.64 -12.43 -1.93
C HIS A 96 -20.95 -12.17 -2.68
N ASP A 97 -21.17 -10.95 -3.21
CA ASP A 97 -22.35 -10.66 -4.04
C ASP A 97 -22.40 -11.52 -5.32
N LEU A 98 -21.24 -11.98 -5.80
CA LEU A 98 -21.11 -12.90 -6.93
C LEU A 98 -21.19 -14.39 -6.53
N GLY A 99 -21.49 -14.70 -5.26
CA GLY A 99 -21.62 -16.06 -4.74
C GLY A 99 -20.30 -16.76 -4.43
N ILE A 100 -19.19 -16.02 -4.39
CA ILE A 100 -17.89 -16.56 -3.94
C ILE A 100 -17.85 -16.60 -2.42
N GLU A 101 -17.48 -17.74 -1.85
CA GLU A 101 -17.22 -17.86 -0.42
C GLU A 101 -15.99 -17.02 -0.04
N THR A 102 -16.14 -16.14 0.94
CA THR A 102 -15.08 -15.24 1.43
C THR A 102 -14.67 -15.59 2.85
N GLY A 103 -13.40 -15.39 3.18
CA GLY A 103 -12.83 -15.73 4.50
C GLY A 103 -12.64 -14.52 5.44
N PRO A 104 -12.27 -14.79 6.71
CA PRO A 104 -11.93 -13.74 7.67
C PRO A 104 -10.68 -12.96 7.25
N GLN A 105 -10.57 -11.72 7.75
CA GLN A 105 -9.43 -10.84 7.48
C GLN A 105 -8.61 -10.49 8.72
N ASP A 106 -9.01 -10.98 9.89
CA ASP A 106 -8.40 -10.62 11.16
C ASP A 106 -6.92 -11.05 11.22
N PHE A 107 -6.05 -10.08 11.51
CA PHE A 107 -4.61 -10.31 11.65
C PHE A 107 -4.28 -11.36 12.72
N ILE A 108 -5.14 -11.51 13.73
CA ILE A 108 -4.93 -12.45 14.83
C ILE A 108 -4.81 -13.91 14.35
N PHE A 109 -5.50 -14.29 13.26
CA PHE A 109 -5.40 -15.64 12.70
C PHE A 109 -3.99 -15.91 12.15
N TYR A 110 -3.35 -14.92 11.52
CA TYR A 110 -1.96 -15.05 11.09
C TYR A 110 -1.01 -15.22 12.28
N VAL A 111 -1.24 -14.47 13.37
CA VAL A 111 -0.42 -14.57 14.59
C VAL A 111 -0.53 -15.95 15.23
N TYR A 112 -1.71 -16.57 15.25
CA TYR A 112 -1.86 -17.93 15.77
C TYR A 112 -1.06 -18.97 14.97
N ASP A 113 -0.98 -18.80 13.65
CA ASP A 113 -0.31 -19.74 12.76
C ASP A 113 1.23 -19.54 12.70
N ASN A 114 1.73 -18.37 13.11
CA ASN A 114 3.14 -17.97 12.91
C ASN A 114 3.82 -17.40 14.18
N GLY A 115 3.14 -17.45 15.32
CA GLY A 115 3.64 -16.97 16.62
C GLY A 115 4.44 -18.00 17.41
#